data_AF-A5GTV0-F1
#
_entry.id   AF-A5GTV0-F1
#
_cell.length_a   1.000
_cell.length_b   1.000
_cell.length_c   1.000
_cell.angle_alpha   90.00
_cell.angle_beta   90.00
_cell.angle_gamma   90.00
#
_symmetry.space_group_name_H-M   'P 1'
#
loop_
_entity.id
_entity.type
_entity.pdbx_description
1 polymer ?
#
loop_
_entity_poly.entity_id
_entity_poly.type
_entity_poly.pdbx_seq_one_letter_code
_entity_poly.pdbx_strand_id
1 'polypeptide(L)'
;MRRLLGSLAAAAGPAALAALLWATAPPSASPELTQLLPISDLIQAFPVLPRPQPPALWLQRLPQPLAAKLWRNKAISWFQLWGEHAGAPPYLMLRGGAELDGLPHSLRLGNYRLVAADALSLQSLQQGLEGQNSSELRCEALAGSPPALFWQGEALAGWLGSWSPLAEPLRWGCLTLRGDRFWGQVSTRPAALQAALRAPARRPSSILPDPVVLRLQGRRMAPLLQPLLDALSWPAVLLPHRSWLLNSPFQLELRRNPEQSPYRASLWLRLWPADRHRLDVARLQRQLETQQAPGWPISAEGPIRRVQQPDGPVQAGWRWFPSGELLVVLGADVPLASQPQPPSGAVLREGLQLSAAPAAMQQLQLLPVGLPALWGGLQQLDAEWQPAHQSGGPAQLAGSLTWPVAAEAGSP
;
A
#
# COMPACT_ATOMS: atom_id res chain seq x y z
N MET A 1 14.18 -23.65 57.59
CA MET A 1 14.19 -23.84 56.12
C MET A 1 12.78 -24.08 55.58
N ARG A 2 11.84 -23.21 55.95
CA ARG A 2 10.49 -23.06 55.43
C ARG A 2 10.44 -21.60 54.99
N ARG A 3 10.19 -21.34 53.70
CA ARG A 3 10.16 -20.05 52.96
C ARG A 3 11.18 -20.08 51.83
N LEU A 4 10.84 -20.77 50.72
CA LEU A 4 11.39 -20.53 49.37
C LEU A 4 10.69 -21.40 48.29
N LEU A 5 9.42 -21.75 48.48
CA LEU A 5 8.64 -22.59 47.53
C LEU A 5 7.26 -21.99 47.18
N GLY A 6 7.05 -20.69 47.43
CA GLY A 6 5.72 -20.07 47.35
C GLY A 6 5.46 -19.08 46.22
N SER A 7 6.39 -18.86 45.29
CA SER A 7 6.32 -17.66 44.41
C SER A 7 6.70 -17.88 42.94
N LEU A 8 6.53 -19.10 42.42
CA LEU A 8 6.67 -19.37 40.97
C LEU A 8 5.40 -19.92 40.31
N ALA A 9 4.32 -20.13 41.06
CA ALA A 9 3.05 -20.66 40.52
C ALA A 9 1.95 -19.58 40.28
N ALA A 10 2.18 -18.31 40.62
CA ALA A 10 1.13 -17.27 40.57
C ALA A 10 1.18 -16.34 39.34
N ALA A 11 2.19 -16.46 38.47
CA ALA A 11 2.36 -15.56 37.30
C ALA A 11 2.14 -16.25 35.94
N ALA A 12 1.93 -17.57 35.90
CA ALA A 12 1.71 -18.31 34.67
C ALA A 12 0.21 -18.49 34.31
N GLY A 13 -0.68 -18.33 35.30
CA GLY A 13 -2.13 -18.48 35.13
C GLY A 13 -2.77 -17.49 34.14
N PRO A 14 -2.58 -16.17 34.28
CA PRO A 14 -3.31 -15.20 33.43
C PRO A 14 -2.77 -15.13 31.99
N ALA A 15 -1.48 -15.40 31.77
CA ALA A 15 -0.90 -15.42 30.43
C ALA A 15 -1.28 -16.67 29.64
N ALA A 16 -1.33 -17.84 30.29
CA ALA A 16 -1.80 -19.08 29.67
C ALA A 16 -3.31 -19.04 29.39
N LEU A 17 -4.12 -18.45 30.29
CA LEU A 17 -5.55 -18.25 30.06
C LEU A 17 -5.84 -17.24 28.94
N ALA A 18 -5.06 -16.17 28.83
CA ALA A 18 -5.17 -15.20 27.73
C ALA A 18 -4.77 -15.81 26.37
N ALA A 19 -3.72 -16.64 26.34
CA ALA A 19 -3.32 -17.37 25.14
C ALA A 19 -4.35 -18.46 24.75
N LEU A 20 -4.97 -19.14 25.72
CA LEU A 20 -6.05 -20.09 25.48
C LEU A 20 -7.34 -19.40 25.02
N LEU A 21 -7.71 -18.25 25.60
CA LEU A 21 -8.89 -17.47 25.16
C LEU A 21 -8.70 -16.83 23.77
N TRP A 22 -7.46 -16.55 23.36
CA TRP A 22 -7.13 -16.13 22.00
C TRP A 22 -7.05 -17.30 21.00
N ALA A 23 -6.69 -18.51 21.47
CA ALA A 23 -6.72 -19.73 20.67
C ALA A 23 -8.14 -20.30 20.49
N THR A 24 -9.09 -19.93 21.34
CA THR A 24 -10.50 -20.36 21.26
C THR A 24 -11.46 -19.27 20.78
N ALA A 25 -10.97 -18.09 20.40
CA ALA A 25 -11.79 -17.15 19.66
C ALA A 25 -12.12 -17.83 18.31
N PRO A 26 -13.38 -18.18 18.04
CA PRO A 26 -13.70 -18.96 16.85
C PRO A 26 -13.24 -18.16 15.63
N PRO A 27 -12.39 -18.73 14.75
CA PRO A 27 -12.16 -18.16 13.44
C PRO A 27 -13.42 -18.47 12.64
N SER A 28 -14.45 -17.65 12.82
CA SER A 28 -15.60 -17.70 11.95
C SER A 28 -15.45 -16.55 10.98
N ALA A 29 -15.02 -16.86 9.76
CA ALA A 29 -15.54 -16.16 8.60
C ALA A 29 -17.06 -16.22 8.77
N SER A 30 -17.66 -15.15 9.28
CA SER A 30 -19.11 -15.10 9.36
C SER A 30 -19.57 -15.11 7.89
N PRO A 31 -20.40 -16.08 7.45
CA PRO A 31 -20.88 -16.12 6.07
C PRO A 31 -21.49 -14.76 5.64
N GLU A 32 -21.96 -13.99 6.61
CA GLU A 32 -22.42 -12.61 6.49
C GLU A 32 -21.36 -11.64 5.92
N LEU A 33 -20.09 -11.73 6.34
CA LEU A 33 -19.02 -10.89 5.79
C LEU A 33 -18.75 -11.22 4.31
N THR A 34 -18.91 -12.48 3.91
CA THR A 34 -18.74 -12.89 2.51
C THR A 34 -19.82 -12.31 1.60
N GLN A 35 -21.04 -12.14 2.10
CA GLN A 35 -22.15 -11.50 1.37
C GLN A 35 -21.91 -10.00 1.12
N LEU A 36 -21.07 -9.36 1.94
CA LEU A 36 -20.77 -7.93 1.83
C LEU A 36 -19.62 -7.63 0.87
N LEU A 37 -18.71 -8.59 0.63
CA LEU A 37 -17.55 -8.40 -0.25
C LEU A 37 -17.91 -7.84 -1.63
N PRO A 38 -18.92 -8.36 -2.35
CA PRO A 38 -19.14 -7.97 -3.73
C PRO A 38 -19.74 -6.58 -3.86
N ILE A 39 -20.48 -6.12 -2.85
CA ILE A 39 -21.14 -4.80 -2.82
C ILE A 39 -20.34 -3.74 -2.06
N SER A 40 -19.13 -4.08 -1.63
CA SER A 40 -18.26 -3.19 -0.85
C SER A 40 -16.97 -2.92 -1.59
N ASP A 41 -16.68 -1.66 -1.87
CA ASP A 41 -15.41 -1.21 -2.45
C ASP A 41 -14.25 -1.35 -1.45
N LEU A 42 -14.55 -1.15 -0.17
CA LEU A 42 -13.57 -1.15 0.91
C LEU A 42 -14.23 -1.66 2.20
N ILE A 43 -13.54 -2.54 2.91
CA ILE A 43 -13.90 -2.99 4.25
C ILE A 43 -12.67 -2.88 5.13
N GLN A 44 -12.82 -2.18 6.26
CA GLN A 44 -11.81 -2.08 7.30
C GLN A 44 -12.32 -2.74 8.57
N ALA A 45 -11.62 -3.77 9.04
CA ALA A 45 -11.86 -4.38 10.33
C ALA A 45 -10.90 -3.77 11.35
N PHE A 46 -11.45 -3.30 12.47
CA PHE A 46 -10.69 -2.64 13.52
C PHE A 46 -10.60 -3.51 14.77
N PRO A 47 -9.44 -3.50 15.45
CA PRO A 47 -9.31 -4.15 16.74
C PRO A 47 -10.08 -3.38 17.81
N VAL A 48 -10.30 -4.05 18.93
CA VAL A 48 -10.78 -3.43 20.16
C VAL A 48 -9.64 -2.59 20.73
N LEU A 49 -9.67 -1.28 20.53
CA LEU A 49 -8.65 -0.38 21.06
C LEU A 49 -9.12 0.20 22.41
N PRO A 50 -8.29 0.18 23.46
CA PRO A 50 -8.58 0.89 24.70
C PRO A 50 -8.35 2.39 24.49
N ARG A 51 -9.25 3.06 23.76
CA ARG A 51 -9.25 4.53 23.66
C ARG A 51 -10.31 5.11 24.60
N PRO A 52 -10.11 6.33 25.14
CA PRO A 52 -11.07 6.94 26.07
C PRO A 52 -12.43 7.23 25.42
N GLN A 53 -12.43 7.56 24.13
CA GLN A 53 -13.61 7.96 23.38
C GLN A 53 -13.89 7.02 22.20
N PRO A 54 -15.17 6.80 21.85
CA PRO A 54 -15.55 6.05 20.65
C PRO A 54 -15.01 6.70 19.37
N PRO A 55 -14.74 5.92 18.31
CA PRO A 55 -14.41 6.46 16.99
C PRO A 55 -15.49 7.43 16.47
N ALA A 56 -15.09 8.42 15.67
CA ALA A 56 -16.02 9.41 15.11
C ALA A 56 -17.21 8.77 14.36
N LEU A 57 -16.95 7.69 13.59
CA LEU A 57 -18.00 6.97 12.88
C LEU A 57 -19.08 6.41 13.83
N TRP A 58 -18.71 5.96 15.02
CA TRP A 58 -19.68 5.48 16.01
C TRP A 58 -20.61 6.58 16.46
N LEU A 59 -20.05 7.77 16.74
CA LEU A 59 -20.82 8.94 17.16
C LEU A 59 -21.71 9.49 16.04
N GLN A 60 -21.35 9.25 14.78
CA GLN A 60 -22.14 9.64 13.61
C GLN A 60 -23.26 8.64 13.26
N ARG A 61 -23.19 7.40 13.75
CA ARG A 61 -24.13 6.33 13.39
C ARG A 61 -25.01 5.88 14.55
N LEU A 62 -24.53 6.04 15.78
CA LEU A 62 -25.22 5.63 16.99
C LEU A 62 -25.55 6.84 17.87
N PRO A 63 -26.64 6.79 18.64
CA PRO A 63 -26.86 7.75 19.71
C PRO A 63 -25.68 7.76 20.68
N GLN A 64 -25.22 8.95 21.07
CA GLN A 64 -24.06 9.14 21.95
C GLN A 64 -24.07 8.28 23.23
N PRO A 65 -25.17 8.13 23.99
CA PRO A 65 -25.17 7.28 25.19
C PRO A 65 -24.97 5.79 24.86
N LEU A 66 -25.52 5.32 23.74
CA LEU A 66 -25.36 3.95 23.28
C LEU A 66 -23.91 3.70 22.80
N ALA A 67 -23.36 4.61 21.99
CA ALA A 67 -21.96 4.54 21.55
C ALA A 67 -21.00 4.45 22.75
N ALA A 68 -21.18 5.33 23.75
CA ALA A 68 -20.35 5.35 24.95
C ALA A 68 -20.53 4.10 25.83
N LYS A 69 -21.74 3.53 25.89
CA LYS A 69 -22.00 2.28 26.62
C LYS A 69 -21.31 1.09 25.94
N LEU A 70 -21.54 0.90 24.64
CA LEU A 70 -20.95 -0.17 23.85
C LEU A 70 -19.43 -0.10 23.83
N TRP A 71 -18.87 1.11 23.71
CA TRP A 71 -17.41 1.32 23.73
C TRP A 71 -16.79 0.97 25.08
N ARG A 72 -17.40 1.41 26.20
CA ARG A 72 -16.93 1.08 27.56
C ARG A 72 -17.00 -0.41 27.88
N ASN A 73 -18.01 -1.10 27.35
CA ASN A 73 -18.18 -2.55 27.54
C ASN A 73 -17.22 -3.39 26.67
N LYS A 74 -16.15 -2.78 26.15
CA LYS A 74 -15.15 -3.39 25.27
C LYS A 74 -15.80 -4.02 24.06
N ALA A 75 -16.41 -3.17 23.24
CA ALA A 75 -16.94 -3.54 21.94
C ALA A 75 -16.03 -4.54 21.22
N ILE A 76 -16.62 -5.64 20.78
CA ILE A 76 -16.01 -6.66 19.92
C ILE A 76 -15.49 -5.96 18.64
N SER A 77 -14.57 -6.61 17.92
CA SER A 77 -14.16 -6.21 16.56
C SER A 77 -15.29 -5.56 15.76
N TRP A 78 -15.04 -4.38 15.22
CA TRP A 78 -16.01 -3.61 14.45
C TRP A 78 -15.48 -3.33 13.06
N PHE A 79 -16.39 -3.04 12.12
CA PHE A 79 -16.03 -2.83 10.72
C PHE A 79 -16.57 -1.51 10.21
N GLN A 80 -15.81 -0.90 9.31
CA GLN A 80 -16.21 0.23 8.49
C GLN A 80 -16.25 -0.23 7.03
N LEU A 81 -17.36 0.05 6.35
CA LEU A 81 -17.57 -0.38 4.97
C LEU A 81 -17.93 0.80 4.09
N TRP A 82 -17.48 0.77 2.84
CA TRP A 82 -17.87 1.69 1.79
C TRP A 82 -18.51 0.88 0.66
N GLY A 83 -19.67 1.31 0.20
CA GLY A 83 -20.31 0.72 -0.98
C GLY A 83 -19.67 1.17 -2.29
N GLU A 84 -20.18 0.68 -3.41
CA GLU A 84 -19.65 0.88 -4.78
C GLU A 84 -19.65 2.33 -5.30
N HIS A 85 -20.31 3.24 -4.60
CA HIS A 85 -20.46 4.61 -5.07
C HIS A 85 -19.42 5.51 -4.40
N ALA A 86 -18.46 5.99 -5.20
CA ALA A 86 -17.46 6.96 -4.76
C ALA A 86 -18.13 8.18 -4.10
N GLY A 87 -17.83 8.40 -2.81
CA GLY A 87 -18.40 9.49 -2.01
C GLY A 87 -19.57 9.10 -1.10
N ALA A 88 -20.09 7.87 -1.18
CA ALA A 88 -21.09 7.39 -0.23
C ALA A 88 -20.53 7.36 1.20
N PRO A 89 -21.31 7.78 2.21
CA PRO A 89 -20.86 7.77 3.58
C PRO A 89 -20.66 6.32 4.06
N PRO A 90 -19.62 6.05 4.88
CA PRO A 90 -19.34 4.70 5.33
C PRO A 90 -20.42 4.14 6.26
N TYR A 91 -20.66 2.85 6.14
CA TYR A 91 -21.49 2.05 7.04
C TYR A 91 -20.68 1.63 8.28
N LEU A 92 -21.34 1.62 9.44
CA LEU A 92 -20.80 1.02 10.65
C LEU A 92 -21.37 -0.37 10.83
N MET A 93 -20.52 -1.38 11.00
CA MET A 93 -20.95 -2.75 11.27
C MET A 93 -20.44 -3.21 12.63
N LEU A 94 -21.38 -3.62 13.47
CA LEU A 94 -21.13 -4.08 14.83
C LEU A 94 -21.66 -5.49 15.00
N ARG A 95 -21.01 -6.29 15.84
CA ARG A 95 -21.59 -7.56 16.26
C ARG A 95 -22.87 -7.27 17.07
N GLY A 96 -23.94 -7.96 16.70
CA GLY A 96 -25.30 -7.78 17.16
C GLY A 96 -25.48 -8.05 18.65
N GLY A 97 -26.57 -7.50 19.18
CA GLY A 97 -27.06 -7.65 20.54
C GLY A 97 -28.38 -6.87 20.67
N ALA A 98 -29.21 -7.20 21.66
CA ALA A 98 -30.53 -6.58 21.82
C ALA A 98 -30.47 -5.03 21.91
N GLU A 99 -29.34 -4.49 22.36
CA GLU A 99 -29.08 -3.04 22.46
C GLU A 99 -29.03 -2.33 21.10
N LEU A 100 -28.83 -3.09 20.01
CA LEU A 100 -28.75 -2.60 18.63
C LEU A 100 -30.07 -2.81 17.87
N ASP A 101 -31.08 -3.40 18.50
CA ASP A 101 -32.38 -3.61 17.88
C ASP A 101 -33.19 -2.30 17.85
N GLY A 102 -33.92 -2.08 16.76
CA GLY A 102 -34.70 -0.85 16.56
C GLY A 102 -33.90 0.40 16.23
N LEU A 103 -32.58 0.28 15.99
CA LEU A 103 -31.78 1.41 15.51
C LEU A 103 -32.29 1.90 14.14
N PRO A 104 -32.45 3.24 13.96
CA PRO A 104 -32.84 3.79 12.66
C PRO A 104 -31.74 3.52 11.63
N HIS A 105 -32.15 3.44 10.35
CA HIS A 105 -31.25 3.25 9.21
C HIS A 105 -30.31 2.03 9.36
N SER A 106 -30.81 0.96 9.99
CA SER A 106 -30.01 -0.23 10.28
C SER A 106 -30.60 -1.50 9.68
N LEU A 107 -29.72 -2.43 9.31
CA LEU A 107 -30.04 -3.74 8.75
C LEU A 107 -29.40 -4.84 9.59
N ARG A 108 -30.16 -5.89 9.90
CA ARG A 108 -29.61 -7.09 10.53
C ARG A 108 -29.03 -7.99 9.45
N LEU A 109 -27.77 -8.37 9.60
CA LEU A 109 -27.11 -9.36 8.76
C LEU A 109 -26.55 -10.45 9.66
N GLY A 110 -27.33 -11.53 9.84
CA GLY A 110 -27.05 -12.61 10.77
C GLY A 110 -26.77 -12.13 12.20
N ASN A 111 -25.53 -12.32 12.65
CA ASN A 111 -25.05 -11.85 13.97
C ASN A 111 -24.49 -10.42 13.97
N TYR A 112 -24.66 -9.66 12.92
CA TYR A 112 -24.19 -8.28 12.81
C TYR A 112 -25.34 -7.31 12.58
N ARG A 113 -25.11 -6.06 12.98
CA ARG A 113 -25.94 -4.92 12.67
C ARG A 113 -25.13 -3.96 11.82
N LEU A 114 -25.60 -3.68 10.60
CA LEU A 114 -25.08 -2.62 9.75
C LEU A 114 -25.92 -1.37 9.99
N VAL A 115 -25.26 -0.23 10.17
CA VAL A 115 -25.88 1.06 10.43
C VAL A 115 -25.41 2.04 9.34
N ALA A 116 -26.36 2.49 8.53
CA ALA A 116 -26.14 3.46 7.46
C ALA A 116 -26.20 4.89 7.99
N ALA A 117 -25.75 5.85 7.16
CA ALA A 117 -25.82 7.26 7.51
C ALA A 117 -27.26 7.80 7.47
N ASP A 118 -28.06 7.30 6.53
CA ASP A 118 -29.40 7.77 6.21
C ASP A 118 -30.22 6.66 5.52
N ALA A 119 -31.50 6.95 5.24
CA ALA A 119 -32.42 6.01 4.61
C ALA A 119 -32.04 5.63 3.17
N LEU A 120 -31.44 6.55 2.41
CA LEU A 120 -31.03 6.30 1.02
C LEU A 120 -29.85 5.31 0.97
N SER A 121 -28.87 5.52 1.84
CA SER A 121 -27.73 4.63 2.00
C SER A 121 -28.19 3.24 2.46
N LEU A 122 -29.16 3.16 3.38
CA LEU A 122 -29.76 1.89 3.78
C LEU A 122 -30.45 1.18 2.59
N GLN A 123 -31.22 1.92 1.79
CA GLN A 123 -31.90 1.37 0.62
C GLN A 123 -30.92 0.83 -0.42
N SER A 124 -29.83 1.57 -0.70
CA SER A 124 -28.76 1.13 -1.60
C SER A 124 -28.10 -0.17 -1.10
N LEU A 125 -27.82 -0.26 0.20
CA LEU A 125 -27.28 -1.48 0.81
C LEU A 125 -28.24 -2.67 0.67
N GLN A 126 -29.54 -2.47 0.90
CA GLN A 126 -30.55 -3.51 0.76
C GLN A 126 -30.66 -4.00 -0.69
N GLN A 127 -30.73 -3.08 -1.65
CA GLN A 127 -30.74 -3.41 -3.08
C GLN A 127 -29.49 -4.18 -3.50
N GLY A 128 -28.32 -3.77 -3.01
CA GLY A 128 -27.07 -4.47 -3.24
C GLY A 128 -27.11 -5.90 -2.72
N LEU A 129 -27.64 -6.13 -1.52
CA LEU A 129 -27.76 -7.47 -0.94
C LEU A 129 -28.78 -8.36 -1.66
N GLU A 130 -29.89 -7.79 -2.15
CA GLU A 130 -30.93 -8.52 -2.88
C GLU A 130 -30.47 -8.98 -4.28
N GLY A 131 -29.61 -8.19 -4.94
CA GLY A 131 -29.09 -8.49 -6.27
C GLY A 131 -27.95 -9.52 -6.33
N GLN A 132 -27.52 -10.04 -5.18
CA GLN A 132 -26.31 -10.88 -5.08
C GLN A 132 -26.59 -12.35 -5.34
N ASN A 133 -25.97 -12.88 -6.39
CA ASN A 133 -25.78 -14.32 -6.56
C ASN A 133 -24.43 -14.72 -5.96
N SER A 134 -24.30 -15.98 -5.53
CA SER A 134 -23.13 -16.54 -4.85
C SER A 134 -21.78 -15.96 -5.35
N SER A 135 -21.05 -15.29 -4.47
CA SER A 135 -19.76 -14.69 -4.81
C SER A 135 -18.61 -15.65 -4.58
N GLU A 136 -17.68 -15.71 -5.54
CA GLU A 136 -16.40 -16.41 -5.41
C GLU A 136 -15.35 -15.59 -4.64
N LEU A 137 -15.64 -14.31 -4.31
CA LEU A 137 -14.72 -13.46 -3.57
C LEU A 137 -14.54 -14.00 -2.15
N ARG A 138 -13.27 -14.07 -1.73
CA ARG A 138 -12.90 -14.45 -0.38
C ARG A 138 -11.86 -13.47 0.16
N CYS A 139 -11.96 -13.18 1.45
CA CYS A 139 -10.91 -12.47 2.16
C CYS A 139 -10.75 -13.08 3.55
N GLU A 140 -9.80 -14.02 3.68
CA GLU A 140 -9.52 -14.69 4.95
C GLU A 140 -9.09 -13.72 6.05
N ALA A 141 -8.53 -12.56 5.71
CA ALA A 141 -8.10 -11.57 6.70
C ALA A 141 -9.30 -11.04 7.53
N LEU A 142 -10.47 -10.88 6.91
CA LEU A 142 -11.69 -10.42 7.59
C LEU A 142 -12.30 -11.49 8.51
N ALA A 143 -12.01 -12.77 8.25
CA ALA A 143 -12.40 -13.90 9.09
C ALA A 143 -11.47 -14.11 10.29
N GLY A 144 -10.23 -13.63 10.18
CA GLY A 144 -9.22 -13.71 11.22
C GLY A 144 -9.36 -12.63 12.29
N SER A 145 -8.26 -12.36 12.99
CA SER A 145 -8.21 -11.29 13.99
C SER A 145 -7.95 -9.94 13.30
N PRO A 146 -8.77 -8.89 13.55
CA PRO A 146 -8.44 -7.54 13.09
C PRO A 146 -7.16 -7.02 13.77
N PRO A 147 -6.50 -5.99 13.21
CA PRO A 147 -6.90 -5.23 12.02
C PRO A 147 -6.81 -5.99 10.69
N ALA A 148 -7.79 -5.76 9.82
CA ALA A 148 -7.82 -6.31 8.47
C ALA A 148 -8.41 -5.30 7.48
N LEU A 149 -8.04 -5.45 6.21
CA LEU A 149 -8.41 -4.56 5.12
C LEU A 149 -8.76 -5.40 3.90
N PHE A 150 -9.90 -5.12 3.30
CA PHE A 150 -10.30 -5.64 1.99
C PHE A 150 -10.62 -4.46 1.09
N TRP A 151 -10.23 -4.53 -0.17
CA TRP A 151 -10.64 -3.58 -1.18
C TRP A 151 -10.81 -4.25 -2.54
N GLN A 152 -11.58 -3.61 -3.41
CA GLN A 152 -11.80 -4.07 -4.78
C GLN A 152 -11.95 -2.91 -5.76
N GLY A 153 -11.77 -3.22 -7.05
CA GLY A 153 -11.96 -2.28 -8.14
C GLY A 153 -11.11 -1.02 -8.01
N GLU A 154 -11.77 0.14 -8.08
CA GLU A 154 -11.11 1.45 -8.08
C GLU A 154 -10.99 2.08 -6.69
N ALA A 155 -11.38 1.37 -5.63
CA ALA A 155 -11.39 1.91 -4.27
C ALA A 155 -10.01 2.45 -3.85
N LEU A 156 -8.96 1.67 -4.10
CA LEU A 156 -7.59 2.07 -3.82
C LEU A 156 -7.12 3.21 -4.75
N ALA A 157 -7.51 3.18 -6.02
CA ALA A 157 -7.19 4.22 -7.00
C ALA A 157 -7.76 5.59 -6.56
N GLY A 158 -9.00 5.62 -6.06
CA GLY A 158 -9.63 6.84 -5.54
C GLY A 158 -8.87 7.46 -4.36
N TRP A 159 -8.25 6.65 -3.51
CA TRP A 159 -7.46 7.11 -2.36
C TRP A 159 -6.08 7.63 -2.75
N LEU A 160 -5.49 7.01 -3.78
CA LEU A 160 -4.17 7.37 -4.29
C LEU A 160 -4.19 8.63 -5.16
N GLY A 161 -5.36 9.07 -5.65
CA GLY A 161 -5.51 10.32 -6.39
C GLY A 161 -4.65 10.32 -7.66
N SER A 162 -3.69 11.24 -7.77
CA SER A 162 -2.76 11.28 -8.90
C SER A 162 -1.83 10.06 -9.01
N TRP A 163 -1.77 9.24 -7.96
CA TRP A 163 -1.02 7.98 -7.94
C TRP A 163 -1.90 6.77 -8.32
N SER A 164 -3.15 6.98 -8.73
CA SER A 164 -4.06 5.91 -9.13
C SER A 164 -3.48 4.89 -10.13
N PRO A 165 -2.61 5.24 -11.10
CA PRO A 165 -2.04 4.24 -11.99
C PRO A 165 -1.18 3.18 -11.28
N LEU A 166 -0.63 3.50 -10.09
CA LEU A 166 0.12 2.55 -9.26
C LEU A 166 -0.81 1.57 -8.53
N ALA A 167 -2.11 1.87 -8.44
CA ALA A 167 -3.13 1.00 -7.86
C ALA A 167 -3.54 -0.13 -8.80
N GLU A 168 -3.33 0.03 -10.11
CA GLU A 168 -3.79 -0.92 -11.13
C GLU A 168 -3.33 -2.37 -10.91
N PRO A 169 -2.05 -2.66 -10.57
CA PRO A 169 -1.64 -4.03 -10.23
C PRO A 169 -2.24 -4.56 -8.92
N LEU A 170 -2.89 -3.69 -8.14
CA LEU A 170 -3.38 -3.91 -6.79
C LEU A 170 -4.90 -3.66 -6.70
N ARG A 171 -5.66 -3.72 -7.79
CA ARG A 171 -7.11 -3.37 -7.78
C ARG A 171 -7.94 -4.17 -6.78
N TRP A 172 -7.59 -5.43 -6.54
CA TRP A 172 -8.20 -6.25 -5.50
C TRP A 172 -7.17 -6.58 -4.45
N GLY A 173 -7.57 -6.56 -3.18
CA GLY A 173 -6.70 -7.02 -2.12
C GLY A 173 -7.37 -7.35 -0.80
N CYS A 174 -6.67 -8.15 -0.03
CA CYS A 174 -7.06 -8.66 1.27
C CYS A 174 -5.82 -8.73 2.16
N LEU A 175 -5.70 -7.80 3.12
CA LEU A 175 -4.57 -7.68 4.03
C LEU A 175 -5.00 -7.85 5.48
N THR A 176 -4.13 -8.45 6.28
CA THR A 176 -4.19 -8.41 7.74
C THR A 176 -3.01 -7.61 8.27
N LEU A 177 -3.20 -6.93 9.40
CA LEU A 177 -2.18 -6.19 10.12
C LEU A 177 -2.09 -6.77 11.55
N ARG A 178 -0.88 -7.09 12.00
CA ARG A 178 -0.59 -7.55 13.35
C ARG A 178 0.61 -6.79 13.90
N GLY A 179 0.36 -5.99 14.94
CA GLY A 179 1.36 -5.06 15.46
C GLY A 179 1.78 -4.09 14.37
N ASP A 180 3.06 -4.15 14.01
CA ASP A 180 3.69 -3.34 12.97
C ASP A 180 3.84 -4.08 11.63
N ARG A 181 3.36 -5.31 11.48
CA ARG A 181 3.51 -6.12 10.26
C ARG A 181 2.19 -6.31 9.55
N PHE A 182 2.17 -6.17 8.24
CA PHE A 182 1.03 -6.51 7.41
C PHE A 182 1.37 -7.58 6.38
N TRP A 183 0.39 -8.38 6.01
CA TRP A 183 0.51 -9.32 4.90
C TRP A 183 -0.84 -9.70 4.34
N GLY A 184 -0.84 -10.19 3.10
CA GLY A 184 -2.07 -10.49 2.40
C GLY A 184 -1.87 -10.78 0.94
N GLN A 185 -2.97 -10.71 0.21
CA GLN A 185 -3.02 -10.97 -1.22
C GLN A 185 -3.50 -9.76 -1.97
N VAL A 186 -2.94 -9.58 -3.17
CA VAL A 186 -3.32 -8.54 -4.11
C VAL A 186 -3.39 -9.11 -5.51
N SER A 187 -4.27 -8.54 -6.33
CA SER A 187 -4.52 -9.04 -7.68
C SER A 187 -5.06 -7.95 -8.60
N THR A 188 -4.90 -8.17 -9.90
CA THR A 188 -5.58 -7.45 -10.99
C THR A 188 -6.89 -8.13 -11.41
N ARG A 189 -7.27 -9.22 -10.75
CA ARG A 189 -8.50 -9.99 -11.01
C ARG A 189 -9.17 -10.46 -9.71
N PRO A 190 -10.51 -10.45 -9.64
CA PRO A 190 -11.27 -10.78 -8.43
C PRO A 190 -11.10 -12.24 -7.99
N ALA A 191 -11.10 -13.20 -8.94
CA ALA A 191 -11.05 -14.65 -8.67
C ALA A 191 -9.74 -15.14 -8.01
N ALA A 192 -8.77 -14.27 -7.79
CA ALA A 192 -7.45 -14.64 -7.30
C ALA A 192 -7.35 -14.72 -5.77
N LEU A 193 -8.25 -14.10 -4.99
CA LEU A 193 -8.13 -14.03 -3.51
C LEU A 193 -8.56 -15.34 -2.79
N GLN A 194 -8.16 -16.50 -3.32
CA GLN A 194 -8.58 -17.81 -2.83
C GLN A 194 -7.50 -18.57 -2.05
N ALA A 195 -6.26 -18.08 -2.04
CA ALA A 195 -5.17 -18.78 -1.39
C ALA A 195 -5.13 -18.51 0.12
N ALA A 196 -4.61 -19.47 0.88
CA ALA A 196 -4.42 -19.28 2.32
C ALA A 196 -3.44 -18.14 2.61
N LEU A 197 -3.78 -17.26 3.55
CA LEU A 197 -2.89 -16.20 4.01
C LEU A 197 -1.70 -16.78 4.77
N ARG A 198 -0.49 -16.59 4.23
CA ARG A 198 0.75 -16.98 4.91
C ARG A 198 1.45 -15.77 5.45
N ALA A 199 1.75 -15.80 6.75
CA ALA A 199 2.60 -14.79 7.34
C ALA A 199 4.00 -14.87 6.70
N PRO A 200 4.59 -13.74 6.30
CA PRO A 200 5.91 -13.71 5.71
C PRO A 200 6.96 -14.18 6.72
N ALA A 201 7.85 -15.08 6.28
CA ALA A 201 8.89 -15.67 7.12
C ALA A 201 9.89 -14.61 7.64
N ARG A 202 10.09 -13.54 6.88
CA ARG A 202 11.04 -12.47 7.22
C ARG A 202 10.33 -11.11 7.27
N ARG A 203 10.86 -10.23 8.11
CA ARG A 203 10.48 -8.81 8.10
C ARG A 203 11.30 -8.12 7.00
N PRO A 204 10.67 -7.51 6.00
CA PRO A 204 11.38 -6.60 5.12
C PRO A 204 11.77 -5.39 6.00
N SER A 205 13.06 -5.11 6.09
CA SER A 205 13.59 -3.94 6.77
C SER A 205 14.69 -3.37 5.91
N SER A 206 14.45 -2.21 5.30
CA SER A 206 15.49 -1.49 4.58
C SER A 206 15.50 -0.05 5.10
N ILE A 207 16.55 0.32 5.82
CA ILE A 207 16.72 1.72 6.23
C ILE A 207 17.01 2.50 4.95
N LEU A 208 16.15 3.46 4.64
CA LEU A 208 16.37 4.36 3.51
C LEU A 208 17.55 5.27 3.84
N PRO A 209 18.62 5.29 3.01
CA PRO A 209 19.71 6.22 3.21
C PRO A 209 19.26 7.64 2.86
N ASP A 210 19.66 8.64 3.64
CA ASP A 210 19.49 10.04 3.25
C ASP A 210 20.26 10.30 1.93
N PRO A 211 19.70 11.03 0.94
CA PRO A 211 18.43 11.76 0.89
C PRO A 211 17.23 11.01 0.30
N VAL A 212 17.26 9.67 0.26
CA VAL A 212 16.19 8.85 -0.34
C VAL A 212 14.97 8.82 0.59
N VAL A 213 13.81 9.22 0.07
CA VAL A 213 12.52 9.18 0.80
C VAL A 213 11.57 8.11 0.27
N LEU A 214 11.83 7.58 -0.93
CA LEU A 214 11.13 6.46 -1.53
C LEU A 214 12.14 5.65 -2.35
N ARG A 215 12.11 4.34 -2.21
CA ARG A 215 12.83 3.39 -3.08
C ARG A 215 11.88 2.29 -3.49
N LEU A 216 11.83 2.02 -4.78
CA LEU A 216 11.09 0.94 -5.39
C LEU A 216 12.05 0.17 -6.29
N GLN A 217 12.17 -1.14 -6.09
CA GLN A 217 13.15 -1.95 -6.81
C GLN A 217 12.58 -3.32 -7.17
N GLY A 218 13.03 -3.89 -8.29
CA GLY A 218 12.57 -5.22 -8.69
C GLY A 218 13.18 -5.71 -9.99
N ARG A 219 12.85 -6.95 -10.34
CA ARG A 219 13.41 -7.65 -11.51
C ARG A 219 12.93 -7.14 -12.86
N ARG A 220 11.74 -6.50 -12.90
CA ARG A 220 11.11 -5.95 -14.10
C ARG A 220 10.14 -4.85 -13.72
N MET A 221 10.12 -3.78 -14.50
CA MET A 221 9.21 -2.63 -14.32
C MET A 221 7.77 -2.90 -14.74
N ALA A 222 7.56 -3.86 -15.66
CA ALA A 222 6.27 -4.10 -16.31
C ALA A 222 5.08 -4.16 -15.34
N PRO A 223 5.12 -4.88 -14.20
CA PRO A 223 3.95 -4.99 -13.32
C PRO A 223 3.44 -3.66 -12.78
N LEU A 224 4.30 -2.64 -12.64
CA LEU A 224 3.93 -1.34 -12.08
C LEU A 224 3.80 -0.23 -13.12
N LEU A 225 4.74 -0.17 -14.05
CA LEU A 225 4.83 0.96 -14.97
C LEU A 225 4.07 0.71 -16.27
N GLN A 226 3.74 -0.55 -16.60
CA GLN A 226 3.03 -0.84 -17.84
C GLN A 226 1.69 -0.08 -17.94
N PRO A 227 0.82 -0.07 -16.91
CA PRO A 227 -0.43 0.67 -16.96
C PRO A 227 -0.22 2.19 -17.13
N LEU A 228 0.73 2.76 -16.37
CA LEU A 228 1.06 4.17 -16.45
C LEU A 228 1.60 4.57 -17.84
N LEU A 229 2.46 3.74 -18.41
CA LEU A 229 3.07 4.00 -19.72
C LEU A 229 2.10 3.74 -20.88
N ASP A 230 1.15 2.80 -20.73
CA ASP A 230 0.07 2.62 -21.71
C ASP A 230 -0.89 3.83 -21.70
N ALA A 231 -1.17 4.40 -20.53
CA ALA A 231 -1.98 5.62 -20.42
C ALA A 231 -1.30 6.85 -21.05
N LEU A 232 0.03 6.95 -20.95
CA LEU A 232 0.81 8.08 -21.47
C LEU A 232 1.15 7.99 -22.96
N SER A 233 0.84 6.86 -23.62
CA SER A 233 1.27 6.52 -24.99
C SER A 233 2.80 6.53 -25.15
N TRP A 234 3.37 5.37 -25.49
CA TRP A 234 4.82 5.25 -25.68
C TRP A 234 5.32 6.16 -26.82
N PRO A 235 6.39 6.94 -26.60
CA PRO A 235 7.07 7.64 -27.68
C PRO A 235 7.49 6.66 -28.77
N ALA A 236 7.30 7.02 -30.05
CA ALA A 236 7.58 6.14 -31.17
C ALA A 236 9.02 5.60 -31.19
N VAL A 237 9.99 6.41 -30.74
CA VAL A 237 11.41 6.02 -30.61
C VAL A 237 11.64 4.91 -29.57
N LEU A 238 10.79 4.83 -28.53
CA LEU A 238 10.91 3.84 -27.46
C LEU A 238 10.12 2.56 -27.74
N LEU A 239 9.14 2.58 -28.65
CA LEU A 239 8.29 1.44 -28.97
C LEU A 239 9.07 0.16 -29.32
N PRO A 240 10.10 0.19 -30.21
CA PRO A 240 10.88 -1.00 -30.54
C PRO A 240 11.64 -1.59 -29.35
N HIS A 241 11.87 -0.78 -28.31
CA HIS A 241 12.67 -1.11 -27.14
C HIS A 241 11.83 -1.44 -25.90
N ARG A 242 10.50 -1.24 -25.98
CA ARG A 242 9.55 -1.40 -24.88
C ARG A 242 9.74 -2.70 -24.11
N SER A 243 9.84 -3.82 -24.83
CA SER A 243 9.92 -5.16 -24.24
C SER A 243 11.12 -5.29 -23.30
N TRP A 244 12.34 -5.00 -23.76
CA TRP A 244 13.53 -5.19 -22.94
C TRP A 244 13.65 -4.12 -21.86
N LEU A 245 13.20 -2.88 -22.12
CA LEU A 245 13.14 -1.81 -21.11
C LEU A 245 12.25 -2.24 -19.94
N LEU A 246 11.01 -2.66 -20.21
CA LEU A 246 10.05 -3.05 -19.16
C LEU A 246 10.45 -4.32 -18.41
N ASN A 247 11.24 -5.19 -19.03
CA ASN A 247 11.75 -6.43 -18.43
C ASN A 247 13.14 -6.27 -17.82
N SER A 248 13.72 -5.08 -17.82
CA SER A 248 15.01 -4.82 -17.18
C SER A 248 14.83 -4.72 -15.66
N PRO A 249 15.75 -5.29 -14.87
CA PRO A 249 15.89 -4.96 -13.46
C PRO A 249 16.01 -3.45 -13.27
N PHE A 250 15.37 -2.93 -12.23
CA PHE A 250 15.28 -1.50 -12.00
C PHE A 250 15.32 -1.12 -10.52
N GLN A 251 15.70 0.13 -10.28
CA GLN A 251 15.56 0.82 -9.02
C GLN A 251 15.10 2.25 -9.29
N LEU A 252 13.96 2.59 -8.74
CA LEU A 252 13.36 3.91 -8.77
C LEU A 252 13.50 4.54 -7.37
N GLU A 253 14.09 5.72 -7.28
CA GLU A 253 14.23 6.46 -6.04
C GLU A 253 13.61 7.85 -6.15
N LEU A 254 12.91 8.28 -5.11
CA LEU A 254 12.59 9.68 -4.89
C LEU A 254 13.58 10.22 -3.86
N ARG A 255 14.32 11.26 -4.23
CA ARG A 255 15.39 11.83 -3.41
C ARG A 255 15.08 13.27 -3.09
N ARG A 256 15.23 13.67 -1.83
CA ARG A 256 15.19 15.08 -1.40
C ARG A 256 16.31 15.84 -2.09
N ASN A 257 15.98 16.99 -2.65
CA ASN A 257 16.98 17.90 -3.19
C ASN A 257 17.42 18.91 -2.12
N PRO A 258 18.62 19.50 -2.26
CA PRO A 258 19.05 20.63 -1.43
C PRO A 258 18.06 21.80 -1.52
N GLU A 259 17.99 22.64 -0.50
CA GLU A 259 17.05 23.78 -0.46
C GLU A 259 17.27 24.80 -1.59
N GLN A 260 18.49 24.90 -2.12
CA GLN A 260 18.78 25.79 -3.26
C GLN A 260 18.28 25.24 -4.61
N SER A 261 17.80 24.01 -4.64
CA SER A 261 17.27 23.40 -5.87
C SER A 261 15.89 23.98 -6.21
N PRO A 262 15.60 24.24 -7.50
CA PRO A 262 14.28 24.68 -7.96
C PRO A 262 13.20 23.60 -7.75
N TYR A 263 13.61 22.34 -7.60
CA TYR A 263 12.74 21.21 -7.30
C TYR A 263 12.98 20.70 -5.87
N ARG A 264 11.91 20.33 -5.16
CA ARG A 264 11.99 19.79 -3.79
C ARG A 264 12.56 18.38 -3.73
N ALA A 265 12.33 17.60 -4.77
CA ALA A 265 12.77 16.24 -4.89
C ALA A 265 13.00 15.88 -6.36
N SER A 266 13.82 14.85 -6.57
CA SER A 266 14.12 14.30 -7.88
C SER A 266 13.76 12.83 -7.96
N LEU A 267 13.29 12.40 -9.12
CA LEU A 267 13.03 11.00 -9.43
C LEU A 267 14.25 10.42 -10.15
N TRP A 268 14.79 9.31 -9.64
CA TRP A 268 15.97 8.65 -10.16
C TRP A 268 15.59 7.24 -10.58
N LEU A 269 15.67 6.93 -11.86
CA LEU A 269 15.43 5.60 -12.40
C LEU A 269 16.75 5.01 -12.88
N ARG A 270 17.17 3.92 -12.25
CA ARG A 270 18.29 3.08 -12.69
C ARG A 270 17.75 1.83 -13.35
N LEU A 271 18.30 1.49 -14.52
CA LEU A 271 18.00 0.25 -15.24
C LEU A 271 19.29 -0.53 -15.48
N TRP A 272 19.20 -1.85 -15.37
CA TRP A 272 20.29 -2.78 -15.68
C TRP A 272 19.87 -3.71 -16.83
N PRO A 273 19.95 -3.27 -18.09
CA PRO A 273 19.64 -4.11 -19.24
C PRO A 273 20.56 -5.34 -19.26
N ALA A 274 20.02 -6.50 -19.64
CA ALA A 274 20.84 -7.70 -19.80
C ALA A 274 21.86 -7.50 -20.93
N ASP A 275 23.05 -8.10 -20.81
CA ASP A 275 24.15 -7.92 -21.78
C ASP A 275 23.75 -8.23 -23.23
N ARG A 276 22.81 -9.17 -23.43
CA ARG A 276 22.25 -9.48 -24.76
C ARG A 276 21.61 -8.28 -25.48
N HIS A 277 21.21 -7.25 -24.74
CA HIS A 277 20.61 -6.01 -25.26
C HIS A 277 21.63 -4.88 -25.45
N ARG A 278 22.93 -5.13 -25.31
CA ARG A 278 23.97 -4.08 -25.45
C ARG A 278 23.90 -3.35 -26.81
N LEU A 279 23.61 -4.08 -27.90
CA LEU A 279 23.45 -3.47 -29.23
C LEU A 279 22.17 -2.63 -29.33
N ASP A 280 21.07 -3.07 -28.70
CA ASP A 280 19.80 -2.34 -28.66
C ASP A 280 19.94 -1.04 -27.87
N VAL A 281 20.68 -1.08 -26.75
CA VAL A 281 21.06 0.09 -25.95
C VAL A 281 21.83 1.11 -26.80
N ALA A 282 22.88 0.68 -27.50
CA ALA A 282 23.66 1.57 -28.37
C ALA A 282 22.85 2.13 -29.55
N ARG A 283 21.82 1.41 -30.00
CA ARG A 283 20.88 1.90 -31.02
C ARG A 283 19.93 2.94 -30.44
N LEU A 284 19.33 2.66 -29.29
CA LEU A 284 18.43 3.59 -28.59
C LEU A 284 19.15 4.89 -28.24
N GLN A 285 20.38 4.82 -27.72
CA GLN A 285 21.18 6.00 -27.42
C GLN A 285 21.36 6.89 -28.66
N ARG A 286 21.80 6.31 -29.78
CA ARG A 286 21.95 7.05 -31.05
C ARG A 286 20.63 7.62 -31.53
N GLN A 287 19.53 6.88 -31.42
CA GLN A 287 18.20 7.38 -31.80
C GLN A 287 17.79 8.60 -30.96
N LEU A 288 17.97 8.55 -29.64
CA LEU A 288 17.68 9.69 -28.76
C LEU A 288 18.57 10.91 -29.06
N GLU A 289 19.83 10.70 -29.49
CA GLU A 289 20.76 11.77 -29.85
C GLU A 289 20.44 12.39 -31.23
N THR A 290 20.07 11.57 -32.20
CA THR A 290 19.85 11.99 -33.60
C THR A 290 18.43 12.49 -33.88
N GLN A 291 17.42 11.91 -33.24
CA GLN A 291 16.02 12.17 -33.60
C GLN A 291 15.41 13.38 -32.90
N GLN A 292 16.21 14.21 -32.20
CA GLN A 292 15.76 15.39 -31.42
C GLN A 292 14.30 15.25 -30.98
N ALA A 293 14.07 14.47 -29.91
CA ALA A 293 12.72 14.29 -29.35
C ALA A 293 12.01 15.65 -29.33
N PRO A 294 10.75 15.73 -29.83
CA PRO A 294 10.23 16.91 -30.51
C PRO A 294 10.40 18.17 -29.67
N GLY A 295 11.32 19.05 -30.10
CA GLY A 295 11.53 20.37 -29.52
C GLY A 295 12.21 20.41 -28.14
N TRP A 296 12.81 19.32 -27.66
CA TRP A 296 13.53 19.34 -26.38
C TRP A 296 14.92 19.98 -26.54
N PRO A 297 15.24 21.05 -25.79
CA PRO A 297 16.59 21.61 -25.76
C PRO A 297 17.53 20.66 -25.01
N ILE A 298 18.17 19.77 -25.76
CA ILE A 298 19.10 18.76 -25.23
C ILE A 298 20.52 19.32 -25.30
N SER A 299 21.20 19.41 -24.15
CA SER A 299 22.65 19.66 -24.12
C SER A 299 23.42 18.37 -24.45
N ALA A 300 24.38 18.48 -25.37
CA ALA A 300 25.18 17.35 -25.87
C ALA A 300 26.58 17.23 -25.22
N GLU A 301 26.89 18.04 -24.21
CA GLU A 301 28.24 18.06 -23.63
C GLU A 301 28.51 16.87 -22.69
N GLY A 302 29.53 16.08 -23.02
CA GLY A 302 30.04 15.00 -22.16
C GLY A 302 29.18 13.73 -22.15
N PRO A 303 29.28 12.88 -21.12
CA PRO A 303 28.57 11.60 -21.03
C PRO A 303 27.12 11.75 -20.53
N ILE A 304 26.70 12.96 -20.17
CA ILE A 304 25.36 13.27 -19.65
C ILE A 304 24.59 13.98 -20.76
N ARG A 305 23.31 13.63 -20.91
CA ARG A 305 22.36 14.38 -21.71
C ARG A 305 21.40 15.08 -20.77
N ARG A 306 21.17 16.38 -20.98
CA ARG A 306 20.31 17.21 -20.13
C ARG A 306 19.19 17.81 -20.96
N VAL A 307 17.99 17.86 -20.41
CA VAL A 307 16.84 18.60 -20.94
C VAL A 307 16.69 19.86 -20.11
N GLN A 308 16.93 21.02 -20.72
CA GLN A 308 16.96 22.30 -20.02
C GLN A 308 16.57 23.43 -20.98
N GLN A 309 15.58 24.25 -20.61
CA GLN A 309 15.26 25.45 -21.38
C GLN A 309 16.45 26.43 -21.37
N PRO A 310 16.61 27.29 -22.40
CA PRO A 310 17.61 28.36 -22.37
C PRO A 310 17.48 29.16 -21.07
N ASP A 311 18.55 29.20 -20.27
CA ASP A 311 18.63 29.85 -18.95
C ASP A 311 17.67 29.33 -17.85
N GLY A 312 16.97 28.21 -18.09
CA GLY A 312 16.08 27.57 -17.13
C GLY A 312 16.77 26.49 -16.29
N PRO A 313 16.13 25.94 -15.25
CA PRO A 313 16.69 24.82 -14.50
C PRO A 313 16.68 23.52 -15.30
N VAL A 314 17.61 22.60 -14.99
CA VAL A 314 17.65 21.26 -15.58
C VAL A 314 16.39 20.48 -15.16
N GLN A 315 15.57 20.11 -16.14
CA GLN A 315 14.30 19.42 -15.89
C GLN A 315 14.50 17.91 -15.82
N ALA A 316 15.39 17.38 -16.65
CA ALA A 316 15.71 15.97 -16.73
C ALA A 316 17.12 15.76 -17.26
N GLY A 317 17.65 14.57 -17.04
CA GLY A 317 18.83 14.11 -17.74
C GLY A 317 19.00 12.62 -17.70
N TRP A 318 19.88 12.09 -18.53
CA TRP A 318 20.24 10.69 -18.51
C TRP A 318 21.72 10.48 -18.80
N ARG A 319 22.22 9.34 -18.33
CA ARG A 319 23.60 8.90 -18.52
C ARG A 319 23.63 7.39 -18.70
N TRP A 320 24.35 6.96 -19.73
CA TRP A 320 24.75 5.57 -19.91
C TRP A 320 26.10 5.33 -19.23
N PHE A 321 26.21 4.24 -18.48
CA PHE A 321 27.48 3.79 -17.94
C PHE A 321 28.16 2.83 -18.91
N PRO A 322 29.51 2.73 -18.90
CA PRO A 322 30.24 1.74 -19.70
C PRO A 322 29.80 0.29 -19.45
N SER A 323 29.25 0.01 -18.26
CA SER A 323 28.66 -1.29 -17.90
C SER A 323 27.34 -1.60 -18.64
N GLY A 324 26.72 -0.63 -19.31
CA GLY A 324 25.40 -0.75 -19.93
C GLY A 324 24.23 -0.30 -19.04
N GLU A 325 24.48 0.08 -17.78
CA GLU A 325 23.47 0.67 -16.89
C GLU A 325 22.99 2.02 -17.43
N LEU A 326 21.69 2.27 -17.32
CA LEU A 326 21.07 3.57 -17.61
C LEU A 326 20.64 4.23 -16.30
N LEU A 327 21.06 5.47 -16.09
CA LEU A 327 20.48 6.35 -15.08
C LEU A 327 19.70 7.47 -15.78
N VAL A 328 18.43 7.62 -15.40
CA VAL A 328 17.55 8.73 -15.77
C VAL A 328 17.20 9.51 -14.50
N VAL A 329 17.29 10.82 -14.55
CA VAL A 329 16.94 11.73 -13.45
C VAL A 329 15.91 12.74 -13.94
N LEU A 330 14.85 12.97 -13.16
CA LEU A 330 13.87 14.03 -13.36
C LEU A 330 13.89 14.96 -12.15
N GLY A 331 13.85 16.28 -12.36
CA GLY A 331 13.83 17.28 -11.29
C GLY A 331 15.20 17.60 -10.67
N ALA A 332 16.30 17.18 -11.30
CA ALA A 332 17.66 17.65 -11.03
C ALA A 332 18.61 17.25 -12.17
N ASP A 333 19.86 17.73 -12.08
CA ASP A 333 20.95 17.26 -12.94
C ASP A 333 21.41 15.84 -12.55
N VAL A 334 21.97 15.12 -13.52
CA VAL A 334 22.56 13.80 -13.29
C VAL A 334 23.92 13.98 -12.63
N PRO A 335 24.19 13.37 -11.47
CA PRO A 335 25.49 13.49 -10.81
C PRO A 335 26.62 12.85 -11.61
N LEU A 336 27.70 13.59 -11.82
CA LEU A 336 28.94 13.06 -12.40
C LEU A 336 29.58 11.97 -11.52
N ALA A 337 29.52 12.15 -10.20
CA ALA A 337 30.14 11.25 -9.21
C ALA A 337 29.34 9.97 -8.94
N SER A 338 28.15 9.78 -9.54
CA SER A 338 27.45 8.51 -9.41
C SER A 338 28.23 7.40 -10.09
N GLN A 339 28.51 6.36 -9.34
CA GLN A 339 29.14 5.15 -9.86
C GLN A 339 28.05 4.15 -10.31
N PRO A 340 28.36 3.34 -11.35
CA PRO A 340 27.54 2.19 -11.67
C PRO A 340 27.53 1.26 -10.46
N GLN A 341 26.34 0.88 -10.02
CA GLN A 341 26.18 -0.02 -8.87
C GLN A 341 25.69 -1.37 -9.41
N PRO A 342 26.33 -2.49 -9.04
CA PRO A 342 25.81 -3.79 -9.41
C PRO A 342 24.39 -3.93 -8.84
N PRO A 343 23.45 -4.48 -9.62
CA PRO A 343 22.08 -4.69 -9.15
C PRO A 343 22.13 -5.50 -7.87
N SER A 344 21.43 -5.02 -6.83
CA SER A 344 21.46 -5.70 -5.53
C SER A 344 20.95 -7.14 -5.67
N GLY A 345 21.47 -8.05 -4.85
CA GLY A 345 20.96 -9.43 -4.81
C GLY A 345 19.44 -9.49 -4.57
N ALA A 346 18.90 -8.49 -3.86
CA ALA A 346 17.46 -8.31 -3.67
C ALA A 346 16.73 -7.96 -4.98
N VAL A 347 17.22 -6.97 -5.75
CA VAL A 347 16.70 -6.59 -7.08
C VAL A 347 16.62 -7.79 -8.03
N LEU A 348 17.58 -8.71 -7.94
CA LEU A 348 17.66 -9.88 -8.82
C LEU A 348 16.87 -11.11 -8.34
N ARG A 349 16.66 -11.27 -7.03
CA ARG A 349 16.09 -12.50 -6.43
C ARG A 349 14.63 -12.37 -6.01
N GLU A 350 14.23 -11.22 -5.50
CA GLU A 350 12.93 -11.03 -4.83
C GLU A 350 12.03 -10.16 -5.70
N GLY A 351 10.71 -10.29 -5.56
CA GLY A 351 9.73 -9.76 -6.51
C GLY A 351 9.85 -8.26 -6.77
N LEU A 352 9.04 -7.48 -6.09
CA LEU A 352 9.07 -6.02 -6.11
C LEU A 352 9.13 -5.55 -4.66
N GLN A 353 10.06 -4.66 -4.34
CA GLN A 353 10.25 -4.14 -2.99
C GLN A 353 10.07 -2.64 -2.98
N LEU A 354 9.33 -2.15 -1.99
CA LEU A 354 9.06 -0.75 -1.71
C LEU A 354 9.57 -0.43 -0.31
N SER A 355 10.36 0.63 -0.20
CA SER A 355 10.67 1.27 1.07
C SER A 355 10.32 2.75 0.93
N ALA A 356 9.57 3.29 1.88
CA ALA A 356 9.16 4.68 1.88
C ALA A 356 9.35 5.28 3.27
N ALA A 357 9.61 6.59 3.33
CA ALA A 357 9.60 7.38 4.54
C ALA A 357 8.47 8.43 4.46
N PRO A 358 7.20 8.05 4.72
CA PRO A 358 6.05 8.94 4.50
C PRO A 358 6.14 10.26 5.26
N ALA A 359 6.65 10.27 6.50
CA ALA A 359 6.87 11.51 7.24
C ALA A 359 7.84 12.46 6.52
N ALA A 360 8.93 11.94 5.94
CA ALA A 360 9.87 12.76 5.16
C ALA A 360 9.24 13.23 3.84
N MET A 361 8.39 12.42 3.21
CA MET A 361 7.62 12.80 2.02
C MET A 361 6.58 13.88 2.34
N GLN A 362 5.91 13.81 3.49
CA GLN A 362 4.95 14.81 3.96
C GLN A 362 5.64 16.17 4.20
N GLN A 363 6.83 16.18 4.80
CA GLN A 363 7.63 17.41 4.96
C GLN A 363 7.93 18.08 3.62
N LEU A 364 8.12 17.29 2.55
CA LEU A 364 8.34 17.79 1.20
C LEU A 364 7.04 18.11 0.45
N GLN A 365 5.88 17.81 1.05
CA GLN A 365 4.54 17.89 0.45
C GLN A 365 4.40 17.01 -0.80
N LEU A 366 4.94 15.79 -0.73
CA LEU A 366 4.93 14.82 -1.82
C LEU A 366 3.87 13.72 -1.65
N LEU A 367 3.18 13.66 -0.50
CA LEU A 367 2.08 12.71 -0.29
C LEU A 367 0.80 13.19 -0.98
N PRO A 368 0.00 12.29 -1.58
CA PRO A 368 -1.32 12.61 -2.09
C PRO A 368 -2.23 13.20 -1.00
N VAL A 369 -3.02 14.22 -1.36
CA VAL A 369 -3.96 14.90 -0.45
C VAL A 369 -5.05 13.95 0.08
N GLY A 370 -5.40 12.91 -0.69
CA GLY A 370 -6.39 11.91 -0.32
C GLY A 370 -5.93 10.89 0.72
N LEU A 371 -4.63 10.81 1.03
CA LEU A 371 -4.15 9.86 2.03
C LEU A 371 -4.57 10.29 3.45
N PRO A 372 -5.00 9.34 4.30
CA PRO A 372 -5.29 9.64 5.69
C PRO A 372 -4.11 10.31 6.41
N ALA A 373 -4.38 11.32 7.25
CA ALA A 373 -3.34 12.11 7.92
C ALA A 373 -2.34 11.27 8.74
N LEU A 374 -2.76 10.09 9.22
CA LEU A 374 -1.89 9.14 9.92
C LEU A 374 -0.67 8.71 9.11
N TRP A 375 -0.76 8.67 7.77
CA TRP A 375 0.36 8.30 6.91
C TRP A 375 1.51 9.30 7.02
N GLY A 376 1.22 10.60 7.18
CA GLY A 376 2.24 11.62 7.37
C GLY A 376 3.04 11.48 8.68
N GLY A 377 2.57 10.68 9.63
CA GLY A 377 3.28 10.36 10.87
C GLY A 377 4.14 9.10 10.81
N LEU A 378 4.07 8.31 9.73
CA LEU A 378 4.79 7.05 9.61
C LEU A 378 6.26 7.32 9.25
N GLN A 379 7.19 6.81 10.07
CA GLN A 379 8.63 6.97 9.80
C GLN A 379 9.07 6.11 8.64
N GLN A 380 8.62 4.85 8.59
CA GLN A 380 9.03 3.91 7.56
C GLN A 380 7.89 2.95 7.17
N LEU A 381 7.73 2.75 5.88
CA LEU A 381 6.90 1.70 5.26
C LEU A 381 7.83 0.82 4.44
N ASP A 382 7.89 -0.47 4.78
CA ASP A 382 8.51 -1.47 3.92
C ASP A 382 7.44 -2.41 3.41
N ALA A 383 7.44 -2.67 2.10
CA ALA A 383 6.56 -3.63 1.46
C ALA A 383 7.31 -4.47 0.44
N GLU A 384 6.92 -5.73 0.33
CA GLU A 384 7.40 -6.68 -0.65
C GLU A 384 6.18 -7.30 -1.34
N TRP A 385 6.21 -7.27 -2.65
CA TRP A 385 5.26 -7.90 -3.53
C TRP A 385 5.93 -9.11 -4.19
N GLN A 386 5.37 -10.28 -3.95
CA GLN A 386 5.83 -11.52 -4.55
C GLN A 386 4.81 -11.95 -5.61
N PRO A 387 5.22 -12.04 -6.89
CA PRO A 387 4.31 -12.45 -7.95
C PRO A 387 3.76 -13.85 -7.67
N ALA A 388 2.55 -14.11 -8.16
CA ALA A 388 1.98 -15.44 -8.11
C ALA A 388 2.91 -16.47 -8.77
N HIS A 389 3.03 -17.65 -8.15
CA HIS A 389 3.76 -18.78 -8.72
C HIS A 389 3.14 -19.31 -10.01
N GLN A 390 1.82 -19.13 -10.18
CA GLN A 390 1.06 -19.52 -11.36
C GLN A 390 0.51 -18.29 -12.07
N SER A 391 0.49 -18.32 -13.40
CA SER A 391 -0.09 -17.24 -14.20
C SER A 391 -1.55 -17.02 -13.83
N GLY A 392 -1.90 -15.79 -13.43
CA GLY A 392 -3.26 -15.42 -13.04
C GLY A 392 -3.64 -15.68 -11.58
N GLY A 393 -2.74 -16.21 -10.75
CA GLY A 393 -2.94 -16.32 -9.30
C GLY A 393 -2.75 -14.99 -8.56
N PRO A 394 -3.07 -14.92 -7.26
CA PRO A 394 -2.85 -13.74 -6.44
C PRO A 394 -1.37 -13.55 -6.16
N ALA A 395 -0.91 -12.31 -6.19
CA ALA A 395 0.39 -11.96 -5.65
C ALA A 395 0.31 -11.84 -4.13
N GLN A 396 1.39 -12.19 -3.43
CA GLN A 396 1.48 -11.95 -2.00
C GLN A 396 2.04 -10.54 -1.78
N LEU A 397 1.43 -9.79 -0.86
CA LEU A 397 1.92 -8.50 -0.41
C LEU A 397 2.21 -8.60 1.08
N ALA A 398 3.41 -8.23 1.50
CA ALA A 398 3.86 -8.32 2.87
C ALA A 398 4.68 -7.10 3.24
N GLY A 399 4.71 -6.71 4.52
CA GLY A 399 5.44 -5.51 4.89
C GLY A 399 5.47 -5.20 6.37
N SER A 400 6.04 -4.05 6.69
CA SER A 400 6.03 -3.50 8.03
C SER A 400 5.96 -1.97 8.07
N LEU A 401 5.44 -1.46 9.19
CA LEU A 401 5.16 -0.07 9.48
C LEU A 401 5.96 0.34 10.71
N THR A 402 6.82 1.34 10.60
CA THR A 402 7.55 1.89 11.73
C THR A 402 6.99 3.26 12.08
N TRP A 403 6.47 3.38 13.29
CA TRP A 403 6.01 4.64 13.87
C TRP A 403 7.13 5.28 14.68
N PRO A 404 7.14 6.62 14.82
CA PRO A 404 8.07 7.28 15.71
C PRO A 404 7.86 6.76 17.13
N VAL A 405 8.95 6.34 17.78
CA VAL A 405 8.93 6.11 19.22
C VAL A 405 8.65 7.47 19.85
N ALA A 406 7.55 7.59 20.60
CA ALA A 406 7.32 8.79 21.39
C ALA A 406 8.56 8.99 22.27
N ALA A 407 9.27 10.10 22.08
CA ALA A 407 10.35 10.46 22.99
C ALA A 407 9.76 10.43 24.39
N GLU A 408 10.31 9.57 25.27
CA GLU A 408 9.99 9.64 26.69
C GLU A 408 10.21 11.10 27.08
N ALA A 409 9.14 11.77 27.47
CA ALA A 409 9.21 13.11 27.99
C ALA A 409 10.15 13.03 29.19
N GLY A 410 11.38 13.50 29.00
CA GLY A 410 12.35 13.63 30.07
C GLY A 410 11.68 14.39 31.19
N SER A 411 11.46 13.69 32.30
CA SER A 411 10.98 14.30 33.52
C SER A 411 12.06 15.25 34.00
N PRO A 412 11.78 16.56 34.18
CA PRO A 412 12.64 17.41 34.98
C PRO A 412 12.64 16.98 36.44
#